data_AF-A0A534RSD1-F1
#
_entry.id   AF-A0A534RSD1-F1
#
_cell.length_a   1.000
_cell.length_b   1.000
_cell.length_c   1.000
_cell.angle_alpha   90.00
_cell.angle_beta   90.00
_cell.angle_gamma   90.00
#
_symmetry.space_group_name_H-M   'P 1'
#
loop_
_entity.id
_entity.type
_entity.pdbx_description
1 polymer ?
#
loop_
_entity_poly.entity_id
_entity_poly.type
_entity_poly.pdbx_seq_one_letter_code
_entity_poly.pdbx_strand_id
1 'polypeptide(L)' 'MVSGAEEGRPMSEVKVSEPVAAPAAKVWELLGDFGGVAKWGGGMLESCTVEGSGVGAVRTIGLPGGGSIQERCEAYD' A
#
# COMPACT_ATOMS: atom_id res chain seq x y z
N MET A 1 30.59 -16.34 -18.68
CA MET A 1 29.13 -16.18 -18.53
C MET A 1 28.68 -17.16 -17.47
N VAL A 2 28.43 -16.70 -16.24
CA VAL A 2 27.71 -17.50 -15.25
C VAL A 2 26.34 -16.85 -15.10
N SER A 3 25.35 -17.51 -15.69
CA SER A 3 23.94 -17.28 -15.42
C SER A 3 23.66 -17.96 -14.09
N GLY A 4 23.40 -17.17 -13.04
CA GLY A 4 22.78 -17.64 -11.81
C GLY A 4 21.29 -17.41 -11.94
N ALA A 5 20.50 -18.49 -12.01
CA ALA A 5 19.08 -18.39 -11.75
C ALA A 5 18.90 -17.97 -10.29
N GLU A 6 18.21 -16.86 -10.02
CA GLU A 6 17.72 -16.60 -8.66
C GLU A 6 16.71 -17.69 -8.32
N GLU A 7 17.08 -18.62 -7.46
CA GLU A 7 16.10 -19.43 -6.73
C GLU A 7 15.26 -18.47 -5.89
N GLY A 8 13.97 -18.38 -6.23
CA GLY A 8 13.03 -17.48 -5.59
C GLY A 8 13.02 -17.71 -4.09
N ARG A 9 13.40 -16.68 -3.32
CA ARG A 9 13.31 -16.72 -1.87
C ARG A 9 11.86 -17.04 -1.48
N PRO A 10 11.61 -17.90 -0.49
CA PRO A 10 10.24 -18.18 -0.05
C PRO A 10 9.57 -16.86 0.35
N MET A 11 8.41 -16.57 -0.24
CA MET A 11 7.60 -15.43 0.14
C MET A 11 7.00 -15.69 1.52
N SER A 12 7.28 -14.79 2.47
CA SER A 12 6.63 -14.83 3.77
C SER A 12 5.19 -14.35 3.65
N GLU A 13 4.24 -15.13 4.17
CA GLU A 13 2.86 -14.71 4.35
C GLU A 13 2.60 -14.37 5.82
N VAL A 14 2.02 -13.20 6.07
CA VAL A 14 1.67 -12.73 7.42
C VAL A 14 0.23 -12.21 7.39
N LYS A 15 -0.59 -12.64 8.37
CA LYS A 15 -1.97 -12.18 8.54
C LYS A 15 -2.13 -11.47 9.89
N VAL A 16 -2.68 -10.26 9.86
CA VAL A 16 -3.02 -9.45 11.04
C VAL A 16 -4.53 -9.17 11.02
N SER A 17 -5.20 -9.24 12.16
CA SER A 17 -6.62 -8.95 12.30
C SER A 17 -6.89 -8.26 13.63
N GLU A 18 -7.55 -7.11 13.58
CA GLU A 18 -7.87 -6.30 14.75
C GLU A 18 -9.33 -5.84 14.65
N PRO A 19 -10.11 -5.85 15.75
CA PRO A 19 -11.46 -5.31 15.76
C PRO A 19 -11.44 -3.79 15.72
N VAL A 20 -12.25 -3.20 14.84
CA VAL A 20 -12.48 -1.75 14.77
C VAL A 20 -13.92 -1.48 15.18
N ALA A 21 -14.12 -0.65 16.21
CA ALA A 21 -15.44 -0.26 16.71
C ALA A 21 -16.12 0.78 15.80
N ALA A 22 -16.31 0.46 14.53
CA ALA A 22 -16.96 1.30 13.53
C ALA A 22 -17.69 0.44 12.48
N PRO A 23 -18.72 0.97 11.80
CA PRO A 23 -19.34 0.27 10.68
C PRO A 23 -18.32 0.00 9.55
N ALA A 24 -18.37 -1.19 8.94
CA ALA A 24 -17.44 -1.58 7.87
C ALA A 24 -17.41 -0.57 6.71
N ALA A 25 -18.57 -0.05 6.32
CA ALA A 25 -18.67 0.98 5.27
C ALA A 25 -17.87 2.25 5.62
N LYS A 26 -17.86 2.67 6.90
CA LYS A 26 -17.08 3.84 7.33
C LYS A 26 -15.58 3.56 7.37
N VAL A 27 -15.18 2.33 7.69
CA VAL A 27 -13.77 1.92 7.60
C VAL A 27 -13.34 1.90 6.13
N TRP A 28 -14.18 1.38 5.23
CA TRP A 28 -13.89 1.32 3.80
C TRP A 28 -13.86 2.68 3.12
N GLU A 29 -14.72 3.63 3.50
CA GLU A 29 -14.64 5.03 3.04
C GLU A 29 -13.24 5.65 3.28
N LEU A 30 -12.55 5.24 4.35
CA LEU A 30 -11.20 5.71 4.67
C LEU A 30 -10.10 4.88 3.99
N LEU A 31 -10.18 3.55 4.03
CA LEU A 31 -9.14 2.65 3.52
C LEU A 31 -9.17 2.48 2.00
N GLY A 32 -10.37 2.50 1.40
CA GLY A 32 -10.56 2.38 -0.04
C GLY A 32 -10.09 3.62 -0.83
N ASP A 33 -9.89 4.76 -0.17
CA ASP A 33 -9.17 5.86 -0.78
C ASP A 33 -7.69 5.51 -0.94
N PHE A 34 -7.34 4.91 -2.08
CA PHE A 34 -6.00 4.37 -2.37
C PHE A 34 -4.89 5.42 -2.20
N GLY A 35 -5.14 6.67 -2.59
CA GLY A 35 -4.23 7.80 -2.38
C GLY A 35 -4.33 8.45 -1.01
N GLY A 36 -5.40 8.16 -0.27
CA GLY A 36 -5.71 8.70 1.05
C GLY A 36 -4.90 8.10 2.19
N VAL A 37 -3.89 7.26 1.93
CA VAL A 37 -3.07 6.60 2.96
C VAL A 37 -2.44 7.59 3.95
N ALA A 38 -2.08 8.80 3.50
CA ALA A 38 -1.56 9.86 4.36
C ALA A 38 -2.56 10.34 5.42
N LYS A 39 -3.87 10.12 5.23
CA LYS A 39 -4.93 10.51 6.18
C LYS A 39 -4.98 9.61 7.42
N TRP A 40 -4.47 8.37 7.32
CA TRP A 40 -4.56 7.38 8.40
C TRP A 40 -3.23 6.73 8.79
N GLY A 41 -2.21 6.74 7.91
CA GLY A 41 -0.90 6.14 8.18
C GLY A 41 0.00 6.95 9.12
N GLY A 42 -0.45 8.12 9.59
CA GLY A 42 0.25 8.93 10.59
C GLY A 42 1.64 9.40 10.13
N GLY A 43 2.56 9.60 11.08
CA GLY A 43 3.91 10.12 10.84
C GLY A 43 4.88 9.15 10.13
N MET A 44 4.40 7.98 9.68
CA MET A 44 5.19 7.04 8.88
C MET A 44 5.35 7.46 7.41
N LEU A 45 4.58 8.46 6.97
CA LEU A 45 4.49 8.89 5.57
C LEU A 45 4.80 10.39 5.49
N GLU A 46 5.64 10.78 4.55
CA GLU A 46 5.91 12.20 4.23
C GLU A 46 5.02 12.70 3.09
N SER A 47 4.69 11.84 2.12
CA SER A 47 3.88 12.21 0.97
C SER A 47 3.20 11.01 0.33
N CYS A 48 2.15 11.25 -0.44
CA CYS A 48 1.55 10.27 -1.34
C CYS A 48 1.05 10.99 -2.60
N THR A 49 1.50 10.55 -3.77
CA THR A 49 0.97 10.97 -5.08
C THR A 49 0.35 9.78 -5.78
N VAL A 50 -0.66 10.02 -6.60
CA VAL A 50 -1.34 8.97 -7.37
C VAL A 50 -1.40 9.35 -8.84
N GLU A 51 -1.07 8.38 -9.68
CA GLU A 51 -1.15 8.44 -11.13
C GLU A 51 -2.22 7.45 -11.61
N GLY A 52 -3.21 7.96 -12.37
CA GLY A 52 -4.36 7.16 -12.81
C GLY A 52 -5.49 7.09 -11.78
N SER A 53 -6.40 6.13 -11.96
CA SER A 53 -7.60 5.96 -11.14
C SER A 53 -8.07 4.51 -11.13
N GLY A 54 -8.64 4.05 -10.02
CA GLY A 54 -9.17 2.69 -9.88
C GLY A 54 -8.09 1.60 -9.92
N VAL A 55 -8.48 0.37 -10.24
CA VAL A 55 -7.55 -0.74 -10.45
C VAL A 55 -6.57 -0.39 -11.57
N GLY A 56 -5.27 -0.58 -11.30
CA GLY A 56 -4.17 -0.20 -12.17
C GLY A 56 -3.54 1.16 -11.85
N ALA A 57 -4.20 2.01 -11.06
CA ALA A 57 -3.60 3.25 -10.55
C ALA A 57 -2.32 2.95 -9.76
N VAL A 58 -1.36 3.85 -9.84
CA VAL A 58 -0.07 3.71 -9.15
C VAL A 58 0.09 4.83 -8.15
N ARG A 59 0.42 4.48 -6.90
CA ARG A 59 0.77 5.45 -5.87
C ARG A 59 2.27 5.43 -5.59
N THR A 60 2.81 6.61 -5.36
CA THR A 60 4.18 6.81 -4.88
C THR A 60 4.12 7.41 -3.49
N ILE A 61 4.64 6.67 -2.52
CA ILE A 61 4.69 7.04 -1.11
C ILE A 61 6.11 7.50 -0.79
N GLY A 62 6.25 8.71 -0.25
CA GLY A 62 7.49 9.17 0.37
C GLY A 62 7.54 8.78 1.84
N LEU A 63 8.67 8.25 2.28
CA LEU A 63 8.94 7.86 3.67
C LEU A 63 9.92 8.82 4.33
N PRO A 64 9.84 8.99 5.67
CA PRO A 64 10.84 9.69 6.44
C PRO A 64 12.27 9.24 6.11
N GLY A 65 13.15 10.22 5.87
CA GLY A 65 14.55 9.96 5.50
C GLY A 65 14.79 9.76 4.00
N GLY A 66 13.83 10.10 3.15
CA GLY A 66 14.00 10.18 1.70
C GLY A 66 13.80 8.86 0.94
N GLY A 67 13.35 7.80 1.62
CA GLY A 67 12.95 6.56 0.98
C GLY A 67 11.62 6.70 0.23
N SER A 68 11.36 5.84 -0.76
CA SER A 68 10.08 5.79 -1.45
C SER A 68 9.61 4.37 -1.73
N ILE A 69 8.29 4.20 -1.76
CA ILE A 69 7.61 2.96 -2.15
C ILE A 69 6.67 3.28 -3.31
N GLN A 70 6.66 2.42 -4.33
CA GLN A 70 5.70 2.50 -5.43
C GLN A 70 4.81 1.27 -5.44
N GLU A 71 3.50 1.48 -5.47
CA GLU A 71 2.51 0.40 -5.39
C GLU A 71 1.43 0.58 -6.46
N ARG A 72 0.94 -0.54 -6.99
CA ARG A 72 -0.18 -0.57 -7.93
C ARG A 72 -1.43 -1.05 -7.21
N CYS A 73 -2.58 -0.43 -7.49
CA CYS A 73 -3.87 -0.93 -7.06
C CYS A 73 -4.25 -2.16 -7.88
N GLU A 74 -4.12 -3.36 -7.32
CA GLU A 74 -4.43 -4.62 -8.01
C GLU A 74 -5.92 -5.00 -7.90
N ALA A 75 -6.62 -4.54 -6.86
CA ALA A 75 -8.02 -4.84 -6.60
C ALA A 75 -8.72 -3.70 -5.86
N TYR A 76 -10.04 -3.59 -6.06
CA TYR A 76 -10.93 -2.64 -5.39
C TYR A 76 -12.36 -3.18 -5.42
N ASP A 77 -12.84 -3.73 -4.29
CA ASP A 77 -14.14 -4.39 -4.14
C ASP A 77 -14.87 -4.07 -2.83
#